data_AF-A0A955ZMI7-F1
#
_entry.id   AF-A0A955ZMI7-F1
#
_cell.length_a   1.000
_cell.length_b   1.000
_cell.length_c   1.000
_cell.angle_alpha   90.00
_cell.angle_beta   90.00
_cell.angle_gamma   90.00
#
_symmetry.space_group_name_H-M   'P 1'
#
loop_
_entity.id
_entity.type
_entity.pdbx_description
1 polymer ?
#
loop_
_entity_poly.entity_id
_entity_poly.type
_entity_poly.pdbx_seq_one_letter_code
_entity_poly.pdbx_strand_id
1 'polypeptide(L)'
;MDQVKAGELFELSLFGEGIERRYRKMRPEVEAMPWGTLDTSVFSEKALILARKQWTGAAFQEHRTGIACAATLRGLLECRAPLDLIAMASRFPLDELVHVELCARMAMELGGGTEIMHDPDEMIVDAPAELSPLMRAADMIVRFFCVGEALSIPLLRGTWKAAQHPLPRAVLGRIVKDEAAHGTFGFAFLDWALPDLTEADLTHLGRAADRTILAVQRQWKDIEARRALDDEPAKDALGWMRSDAYLALAQRSMEERVRTPLRARGIPISA
;
A
#
# COMPACT_ATOMS: atom_id res chain seq x y z
N MET A 1 2.78 5.01 35.46
CA MET A 1 1.98 3.78 35.49
C MET A 1 1.59 3.55 34.04
N ASP A 2 2.50 2.95 33.28
CA ASP A 2 2.33 2.78 31.84
C ASP A 2 1.27 1.71 31.61
N GLN A 3 0.06 2.15 31.28
CA GLN A 3 -0.88 1.27 30.61
C GLN A 3 -0.23 0.92 29.27
N VAL A 4 0.25 -0.31 29.13
CA VAL A 4 0.44 -0.92 27.82
C VAL A 4 -0.91 -0.79 27.14
N LYS A 5 -1.06 0.14 26.18
CA LYS A 5 -2.25 0.17 25.34
C LYS A 5 -2.37 -1.21 24.70
N ALA A 6 -3.38 -1.96 25.10
CA ALA A 6 -3.66 -3.24 24.49
C ALA A 6 -4.16 -2.94 23.08
N GLY A 7 -3.41 -3.37 22.05
CA GLY A 7 -3.90 -3.30 20.68
C GLY A 7 -5.19 -4.11 20.51
N GLU A 8 -5.93 -3.85 19.44
CA GLU A 8 -7.12 -4.61 19.06
C GLU A 8 -6.85 -5.50 17.84
N LEU A 9 -7.64 -6.56 17.72
CA LEU A 9 -7.54 -7.47 16.60
C LEU A 9 -8.05 -6.77 15.33
N PHE A 10 -7.28 -6.85 14.24
CA PHE A 10 -7.75 -6.39 12.94
C PHE A 10 -8.81 -7.35 12.40
N GLU A 11 -10.08 -6.95 12.52
CA GLU A 11 -11.24 -7.67 12.03
C GLU A 11 -12.06 -6.79 11.08
N LEU A 12 -12.57 -7.39 10.02
CA LEU A 12 -13.42 -6.72 9.05
C LEU A 12 -14.68 -7.54 8.82
N SER A 13 -15.79 -6.86 8.63
CA SER A 13 -17.06 -7.48 8.28
C SER A 13 -17.75 -6.70 7.19
N LEU A 14 -18.49 -7.41 6.35
CA LEU A 14 -19.45 -6.78 5.46
C LEU A 14 -20.74 -6.58 6.25
N PHE A 15 -21.29 -5.37 6.16
CA PHE A 15 -22.57 -5.06 6.80
C PHE A 15 -23.73 -5.93 6.27
N GLY A 16 -23.68 -6.30 4.98
CA GLY A 16 -24.71 -7.10 4.33
C GLY A 16 -25.84 -6.29 3.69
N GLU A 17 -26.93 -7.00 3.40
CA GLU A 17 -28.20 -6.46 2.87
C GLU A 17 -28.05 -5.53 1.65
N GLY A 18 -28.76 -4.39 1.66
CA GLY A 18 -28.77 -3.43 0.56
C GLY A 18 -27.46 -2.68 0.39
N ILE A 19 -26.67 -2.52 1.45
CA ILE A 19 -25.38 -1.84 1.40
C ILE A 19 -24.36 -2.69 0.66
N GLU A 20 -24.23 -3.97 1.04
CA GLU A 20 -23.37 -4.90 0.32
C GLU A 20 -23.80 -5.03 -1.15
N ARG A 21 -25.11 -5.17 -1.43
CA ARG A 21 -25.60 -5.23 -2.82
C ARG A 21 -25.18 -4.02 -3.67
N ARG A 22 -25.11 -2.82 -3.09
CA ARG A 22 -24.64 -1.62 -3.80
C ARG A 22 -23.14 -1.65 -4.01
N TYR A 23 -22.37 -2.03 -2.99
CA TYR A 23 -20.93 -2.17 -3.06
C TYR A 23 -20.51 -3.21 -4.13
N ARG A 24 -21.12 -4.39 -4.13
CA ARG A 24 -20.93 -5.45 -5.14
C ARG A 24 -21.20 -4.95 -6.57
N LYS A 25 -22.25 -4.14 -6.76
CA LYS A 25 -22.60 -3.56 -8.07
C LYS A 25 -21.57 -2.54 -8.56
N MET A 26 -20.90 -1.82 -7.65
CA MET A 26 -19.85 -0.88 -8.03
C MET A 26 -18.56 -1.59 -8.45
N ARG A 27 -18.32 -2.79 -7.93
CA ARG A 27 -17.07 -3.56 -8.13
C ARG A 27 -17.37 -5.02 -8.50
N PRO A 28 -18.10 -5.28 -9.59
CA PRO A 28 -18.50 -6.63 -10.00
C PRO A 28 -17.30 -7.54 -10.31
N GLU A 29 -16.15 -6.96 -10.64
CA GLU A 29 -14.89 -7.67 -10.86
C GLU A 29 -14.47 -8.53 -9.66
N VAL A 30 -14.84 -8.15 -8.43
CA VAL A 30 -14.47 -8.89 -7.22
C VAL A 30 -15.09 -10.27 -7.24
N GLU A 31 -16.37 -10.40 -7.62
CA GLU A 31 -17.05 -11.70 -7.72
C GLU A 31 -16.63 -12.50 -8.95
N ALA A 32 -16.10 -11.83 -9.98
CA ALA A 32 -15.69 -12.48 -11.22
C ALA A 32 -14.32 -13.18 -11.13
N MET A 33 -13.60 -13.04 -10.02
CA MET A 33 -12.33 -13.75 -9.81
C MET A 33 -12.58 -15.27 -9.75
N PRO A 34 -11.58 -16.11 -10.12
CA PRO A 34 -11.72 -17.56 -10.11
C PRO A 34 -11.59 -18.13 -8.67
N TRP A 35 -12.45 -17.67 -7.76
CA TRP A 35 -12.53 -18.16 -6.38
C TRP A 35 -12.80 -19.67 -6.34
N GLY A 36 -12.32 -20.36 -5.30
CA GLY A 36 -12.46 -21.80 -5.14
C GLY A 36 -11.64 -22.67 -6.10
N THR A 37 -10.78 -22.07 -6.95
CA THR A 37 -9.92 -22.84 -7.88
C THR A 37 -8.60 -23.28 -7.28
N LEU A 38 -8.23 -22.76 -6.10
CA LEU A 38 -6.96 -23.04 -5.45
C LEU A 38 -7.08 -24.32 -4.61
N ASP A 39 -6.45 -25.41 -5.07
CA ASP A 39 -6.34 -26.64 -4.30
C ASP A 39 -5.28 -26.49 -3.21
N THR A 40 -5.70 -26.33 -1.95
CA THR A 40 -4.76 -26.16 -0.83
C THR A 40 -4.04 -27.45 -0.45
N SER A 41 -4.54 -28.63 -0.85
CA SER A 41 -4.00 -29.92 -0.44
C SER A 41 -2.62 -30.24 -1.05
N VAL A 42 -2.25 -29.54 -2.12
CA VAL A 42 -0.96 -29.69 -2.80
C VAL A 42 0.17 -28.88 -2.15
N PHE A 43 -0.14 -28.05 -1.16
CA PHE A 43 0.83 -27.20 -0.46
C PHE A 43 1.15 -27.74 0.93
N SER A 44 2.39 -27.51 1.38
CA SER A 44 2.76 -27.81 2.76
C SER A 44 2.06 -26.88 3.74
N GLU A 45 1.81 -27.35 4.96
CA GLU A 45 1.21 -26.54 6.03
C GLU A 45 2.02 -25.27 6.30
N LYS A 46 3.36 -25.37 6.28
CA LYS A 46 4.26 -24.23 6.41
C LYS A 46 4.04 -23.17 5.31
N ALA A 47 3.86 -23.60 4.07
CA ALA A 47 3.59 -22.70 2.94
C ALA A 47 2.23 -22.00 3.09
N LEU A 48 1.20 -22.74 3.52
CA LEU A 48 -0.13 -22.18 3.77
C LEU A 48 -0.12 -21.16 4.91
N ILE A 49 0.52 -21.46 6.04
CA ILE A 49 0.66 -20.51 7.17
C ILE A 49 1.35 -19.22 6.71
N LEU A 50 2.44 -19.35 5.95
CA LEU A 50 3.15 -18.19 5.42
C LEU A 50 2.25 -17.38 4.47
N ALA A 51 1.55 -18.04 3.54
CA ALA A 51 0.69 -17.36 2.59
C ALA A 51 -0.50 -16.66 3.27
N ARG A 52 -1.15 -17.30 4.24
CA ARG A 52 -2.20 -16.68 5.07
C ARG A 52 -1.68 -15.44 5.78
N LYS A 53 -0.50 -15.52 6.40
CA LYS A 53 0.13 -14.37 7.07
C LYS A 53 0.40 -13.22 6.09
N GLN A 54 0.90 -13.52 4.90
CA GLN A 54 1.20 -12.51 3.88
C GLN A 54 -0.07 -11.85 3.33
N TRP A 55 -1.09 -12.63 2.95
CA TRP A 55 -2.36 -12.08 2.44
C TRP A 55 -3.15 -11.32 3.51
N THR A 56 -3.13 -11.77 4.77
CA THR A 56 -3.71 -11.01 5.90
C THR A 56 -2.92 -9.72 6.13
N GLY A 57 -1.59 -9.79 6.09
CA GLY A 57 -0.72 -8.62 6.18
C GLY A 57 -0.96 -7.63 5.05
N ALA A 58 -1.16 -8.11 3.82
CA ALA A 58 -1.53 -7.29 2.68
C ALA A 58 -2.88 -6.60 2.91
N ALA A 59 -3.93 -7.34 3.30
CA ALA A 59 -5.23 -6.74 3.63
C ALA A 59 -5.13 -5.65 4.71
N PHE A 60 -4.29 -5.85 5.72
CA PHE A 60 -4.03 -4.83 6.73
C PHE A 60 -3.27 -3.62 6.18
N GLN A 61 -2.26 -3.81 5.32
CA GLN A 61 -1.57 -2.69 4.67
C GLN A 61 -2.51 -1.90 3.76
N GLU A 62 -3.31 -2.55 2.91
CA GLU A 62 -4.31 -1.87 2.07
C GLU A 62 -5.31 -1.08 2.92
N HIS A 63 -5.69 -1.60 4.09
CA HIS A 63 -6.59 -0.89 5.00
C HIS A 63 -5.96 0.40 5.54
N ARG A 64 -4.67 0.34 5.90
CA ARG A 64 -3.89 1.53 6.29
C ARG A 64 -3.73 2.51 5.14
N THR A 65 -3.50 2.02 3.91
CA THR A 65 -3.47 2.85 2.69
C THR A 65 -4.81 3.55 2.49
N GLY A 66 -5.94 2.87 2.70
CA GLY A 66 -7.27 3.49 2.64
C GLY A 66 -7.43 4.66 3.62
N ILE A 67 -6.90 4.54 4.83
CA ILE A 67 -6.86 5.65 5.82
C ILE A 67 -5.95 6.79 5.31
N ALA A 68 -4.77 6.47 4.78
CA ALA A 68 -3.86 7.46 4.20
C ALA A 68 -4.48 8.20 3.00
N CYS A 69 -5.22 7.51 2.15
CA CYS A 69 -5.97 8.09 1.03
C CYS A 69 -7.08 9.01 1.53
N ALA A 70 -7.83 8.62 2.56
CA ALA A 70 -8.87 9.45 3.16
C ALA A 70 -8.29 10.72 3.82
N ALA A 71 -7.18 10.59 4.56
CA ALA A 71 -6.47 11.71 5.16
C ALA A 71 -5.92 12.67 4.08
N THR A 72 -5.36 12.12 3.00
CA THR A 72 -4.89 12.89 1.86
C THR A 72 -6.03 13.64 1.17
N LEU A 73 -7.16 12.98 0.92
CA LEU A 73 -8.34 13.61 0.32
C LEU A 73 -8.85 14.79 1.16
N ARG A 74 -8.90 14.62 2.49
CA ARG A 74 -9.19 15.73 3.41
C ARG A 74 -8.17 16.87 3.24
N GLY A 75 -6.87 16.55 3.20
CA GLY A 75 -5.81 17.53 3.01
C GLY A 75 -5.97 18.35 1.72
N LEU A 76 -6.31 17.69 0.60
CA LEU A 76 -6.56 18.35 -0.68
C LEU A 76 -7.74 19.34 -0.61
N LEU A 77 -8.81 18.96 0.08
CA LEU A 77 -9.98 19.83 0.30
C LEU A 77 -9.60 21.04 1.15
N GLU A 78 -8.86 20.83 2.24
CA GLU A 78 -8.43 21.90 3.17
C GLU A 78 -7.49 22.91 2.50
N CYS A 79 -6.57 22.45 1.65
CA CYS A 79 -5.65 23.33 0.93
C CYS A 79 -6.27 23.94 -0.35
N ARG A 80 -7.49 23.53 -0.72
CA ARG A 80 -8.19 23.95 -1.95
C ARG A 80 -7.37 23.63 -3.20
N ALA A 81 -6.85 22.40 -3.27
CA ALA A 81 -6.22 21.88 -4.48
C ALA A 81 -7.18 21.96 -5.69
N PRO A 82 -6.66 21.93 -6.94
CA PRO A 82 -7.46 21.86 -8.14
C PRO A 82 -8.54 20.78 -8.07
N LEU A 83 -9.74 21.13 -8.53
CA LEU A 83 -10.93 20.27 -8.39
C LEU A 83 -10.75 18.92 -9.06
N ASP A 84 -10.04 18.87 -10.19
CA ASP A 84 -9.72 17.66 -10.92
C ASP A 84 -8.71 16.75 -10.19
N LEU A 85 -7.71 17.33 -9.50
CA LEU A 85 -6.83 16.57 -8.61
C LEU A 85 -7.61 15.98 -7.42
N ILE A 86 -8.52 16.74 -6.82
CA ILE A 86 -9.40 16.25 -5.74
C ILE A 86 -10.31 15.12 -6.27
N ALA A 87 -10.95 15.32 -7.42
CA ALA A 87 -11.84 14.34 -8.01
C ALA A 87 -11.11 13.04 -8.35
N MET A 88 -9.88 13.12 -8.86
CA MET A 88 -9.03 11.94 -9.08
C MET A 88 -8.79 11.19 -7.77
N ALA A 89 -8.36 11.88 -6.71
CA ALA A 89 -8.04 11.26 -5.43
C ALA A 89 -9.26 10.68 -4.69
N SER A 90 -10.47 11.20 -4.95
CA SER A 90 -11.68 10.75 -4.26
C SER A 90 -12.04 9.28 -4.49
N ARG A 91 -11.49 8.66 -5.55
CA ARG A 91 -11.71 7.24 -5.84
C ARG A 91 -10.77 6.31 -5.05
N PHE A 92 -9.61 6.81 -4.61
CA PHE A 92 -8.55 5.97 -4.03
C PHE A 92 -9.01 5.25 -2.76
N PRO A 93 -9.73 5.88 -1.81
CA PRO A 93 -10.22 5.15 -0.64
C PRO A 93 -11.13 3.96 -1.01
N LEU A 94 -11.93 4.07 -2.08
CA LEU A 94 -12.75 2.97 -2.56
C LEU A 94 -11.91 1.88 -3.24
N ASP A 95 -10.87 2.26 -3.97
CA ASP A 95 -9.92 1.30 -4.55
C ASP A 95 -9.24 0.48 -3.45
N GLU A 96 -8.77 1.12 -2.38
CA GLU A 96 -8.14 0.41 -1.26
C GLU A 96 -9.10 -0.51 -0.51
N LEU A 97 -10.36 -0.12 -0.31
CA LEU A 97 -11.35 -1.02 0.30
C LEU A 97 -11.58 -2.28 -0.53
N VAL A 98 -11.49 -2.19 -1.86
CA VAL A 98 -11.54 -3.37 -2.72
C VAL A 98 -10.26 -4.20 -2.59
N HIS A 99 -9.10 -3.57 -2.52
CA HIS A 99 -7.83 -4.28 -2.34
C HIS A 99 -7.81 -5.05 -1.01
N VAL A 100 -8.28 -4.41 0.07
CA VAL A 100 -8.50 -5.04 1.39
C VAL A 100 -9.34 -6.31 1.25
N GLU A 101 -10.49 -6.21 0.58
CA GLU A 101 -11.38 -7.35 0.42
C GLU A 101 -10.73 -8.46 -0.41
N LEU A 102 -10.10 -8.12 -1.54
CA LEU A 102 -9.44 -9.11 -2.40
C LEU A 102 -8.35 -9.87 -1.63
N CYS A 103 -7.52 -9.15 -0.87
CA CYS A 103 -6.47 -9.73 -0.05
C CYS A 103 -7.04 -10.58 1.11
N ALA A 104 -8.11 -10.12 1.76
CA ALA A 104 -8.78 -10.87 2.82
C ALA A 104 -9.41 -12.16 2.28
N ARG A 105 -10.09 -12.11 1.14
CA ARG A 105 -10.67 -13.31 0.49
C ARG A 105 -9.58 -14.29 0.03
N MET A 106 -8.43 -13.80 -0.45
CA MET A 106 -7.27 -14.65 -0.71
C MET A 106 -6.78 -15.37 0.54
N ALA A 107 -6.73 -14.71 1.70
CA ALA A 107 -6.40 -15.37 2.96
C ALA A 107 -7.45 -16.44 3.32
N MET A 108 -8.73 -16.18 3.08
CA MET A 108 -9.82 -17.15 3.31
C MET A 108 -9.71 -18.40 2.42
N GLU A 109 -9.38 -18.24 1.13
CA GLU A 109 -9.12 -19.35 0.19
C GLU A 109 -7.97 -20.26 0.66
N LEU A 110 -7.04 -19.70 1.44
CA LEU A 110 -5.87 -20.41 1.98
C LEU A 110 -6.11 -21.01 3.38
N GLY A 111 -7.34 -20.96 3.89
CA GLY A 111 -7.71 -21.49 5.20
C GLY A 111 -7.89 -20.44 6.30
N GLY A 112 -8.07 -19.17 5.95
CA GLY A 112 -8.47 -18.10 6.86
C GLY A 112 -7.39 -17.06 7.15
N GLY A 113 -7.81 -15.92 7.72
CA GLY A 113 -6.89 -14.88 8.19
C GLY A 113 -5.96 -15.35 9.32
N THR A 114 -4.90 -14.58 9.58
CA THR A 114 -4.06 -14.69 10.77
C THR A 114 -4.21 -13.48 11.67
N GLU A 115 -3.93 -13.61 12.95
CA GLU A 115 -4.06 -12.50 13.90
C GLU A 115 -3.07 -11.36 13.61
N ILE A 116 -3.60 -10.14 13.55
CA ILE A 116 -2.83 -8.89 13.54
C ILE A 116 -3.40 -8.00 14.63
N MET A 117 -2.60 -7.75 15.66
CA MET A 117 -2.92 -6.78 16.71
C MET A 117 -2.42 -5.40 16.28
N HIS A 118 -3.24 -4.36 16.46
CA HIS A 118 -2.89 -2.99 16.09
C HIS A 118 -3.42 -1.95 17.08
N ASP A 119 -2.77 -0.79 17.16
CA ASP A 119 -3.34 0.40 17.81
C ASP A 119 -4.10 1.20 16.75
N PRO A 120 -5.43 1.39 16.88
CA PRO A 120 -6.20 2.18 15.92
C PRO A 120 -5.71 3.64 15.82
N ASP A 121 -5.02 4.16 16.84
CA ASP A 121 -4.44 5.51 16.82
C ASP A 121 -3.09 5.58 16.06
N GLU A 122 -2.48 4.44 15.72
CA GLU A 122 -1.16 4.38 15.06
C GLU A 122 -1.22 3.82 13.63
N MET A 123 -2.39 3.91 13.00
CA MET A 123 -2.61 3.36 11.66
C MET A 123 -1.79 4.08 10.58
N ILE A 124 -1.69 5.40 10.66
CA ILE A 124 -0.86 6.23 9.78
C ILE A 124 -0.11 7.27 10.60
N VAL A 125 0.94 7.84 10.02
CA VAL A 125 1.62 8.99 10.61
C VAL A 125 1.00 10.27 10.03
N ASP A 126 0.25 11.00 10.85
CA ASP A 126 -0.31 12.28 10.46
C ASP A 126 0.77 13.34 10.19
N ALA A 127 0.42 14.31 9.35
CA ALA A 127 1.21 15.52 9.20
C ALA A 127 1.15 16.36 10.49
N PRO A 128 2.24 17.05 10.87
CA PRO A 128 2.22 17.94 12.03
C PRO A 128 1.10 18.99 11.93
N ALA A 129 0.33 19.16 13.02
CA ALA A 129 -0.89 19.96 13.04
C ALA A 129 -0.63 21.46 12.84
N GLU A 130 0.57 21.93 13.21
CA GLU A 130 1.02 23.30 13.09
C GLU A 130 1.34 23.73 11.65
N LEU A 131 1.51 22.78 10.72
CA LEU A 131 1.74 23.09 9.32
C LEU A 131 0.51 23.74 8.68
N SER A 132 0.73 24.57 7.65
CA SER A 132 -0.36 25.10 6.83
C SER A 132 -1.14 23.95 6.15
N PRO A 133 -2.41 24.16 5.73
CA PRO A 133 -3.17 23.14 5.00
C PRO A 133 -2.42 22.57 3.79
N LEU A 134 -1.76 23.44 3.01
CA LEU A 134 -0.94 23.01 1.86
C LEU A 134 0.21 22.12 2.30
N MET A 135 0.92 22.49 3.36
CA MET A 135 2.06 21.72 3.87
C MET A 135 1.66 20.41 4.54
N ARG A 136 0.49 20.34 5.19
CA ARG A 136 -0.03 19.05 5.68
C ARG A 136 -0.33 18.10 4.54
N ALA A 137 -1.00 18.59 3.50
CA ALA A 137 -1.29 17.80 2.30
C ALA A 137 0.02 17.34 1.62
N ALA A 138 0.98 18.26 1.43
CA ALA A 138 2.27 17.94 0.81
C ALA A 138 3.09 16.94 1.63
N ASP A 139 3.15 17.08 2.96
CA ASP A 139 3.86 16.14 3.84
C ASP A 139 3.28 14.71 3.70
N MET A 140 1.95 14.55 3.79
CA MET A 140 1.29 13.26 3.60
C MET A 140 1.51 12.70 2.20
N ILE A 141 1.36 13.53 1.16
CA ILE A 141 1.52 13.11 -0.24
C ILE A 141 2.94 12.67 -0.55
N VAL A 142 3.94 13.33 0.01
CA VAL A 142 5.33 12.91 -0.13
C VAL A 142 5.54 11.53 0.49
N ARG A 143 5.04 11.30 1.71
CA ARG A 143 5.23 10.02 2.41
C ARG A 143 4.47 8.88 1.73
N PHE A 144 3.18 9.07 1.50
CA PHE A 144 2.29 7.99 1.06
C PHE A 144 2.37 7.76 -0.45
N PHE A 145 2.40 8.81 -1.27
CA PHE A 145 2.34 8.64 -2.73
C PHE A 145 3.70 8.76 -3.41
N CYS A 146 4.52 9.75 -3.05
CA CYS A 146 5.81 9.96 -3.73
C CYS A 146 6.89 8.97 -3.28
N VAL A 147 6.74 8.39 -2.09
CA VAL A 147 7.60 7.31 -1.58
C VAL A 147 6.85 5.99 -1.54
N GLY A 148 5.74 5.90 -0.79
CA GLY A 148 4.96 4.66 -0.63
C GLY A 148 4.49 4.07 -1.95
N GLU A 149 3.57 4.74 -2.63
CA GLU A 149 2.96 4.23 -3.88
C GLU A 149 3.95 4.17 -5.04
N ALA A 150 4.77 5.20 -5.21
CA ALA A 150 5.79 5.20 -6.26
C ALA A 150 6.73 3.97 -6.19
N LEU A 151 6.93 3.41 -4.99
CA LEU A 151 7.72 2.21 -4.75
C LEU A 151 6.90 0.92 -4.76
N SER A 152 5.70 0.91 -4.14
CA SER A 152 4.85 -0.28 -4.02
C SER A 152 4.42 -0.80 -5.40
N ILE A 153 4.11 0.09 -6.34
CA ILE A 153 3.49 -0.26 -7.62
C ILE A 153 4.40 -1.12 -8.51
N PRO A 154 5.68 -0.75 -8.77
CA PRO A 154 6.61 -1.63 -9.45
C PRO A 154 6.76 -3.00 -8.79
N LEU A 155 6.77 -3.05 -7.45
CA LEU A 155 6.92 -4.29 -6.68
C LEU A 155 5.69 -5.17 -6.85
N LEU A 156 4.50 -4.62 -6.69
CA LEU A 156 3.23 -5.30 -6.93
C LEU A 156 3.15 -5.81 -8.37
N ARG A 157 3.58 -5.03 -9.35
CA ARG A 157 3.65 -5.46 -10.75
C ARG A 157 4.64 -6.61 -10.96
N GLY A 158 5.77 -6.61 -10.25
CA GLY A 158 6.73 -7.72 -10.24
C GLY A 158 6.09 -8.99 -9.67
N THR A 159 5.43 -8.87 -8.53
CA THR A 159 4.68 -9.94 -7.85
C THR A 159 3.57 -10.51 -8.73
N TRP A 160 2.78 -9.66 -9.40
CA TRP A 160 1.79 -10.07 -10.38
C TRP A 160 2.40 -10.88 -11.54
N LYS A 161 3.55 -10.45 -12.06
CA LYS A 161 4.24 -11.18 -13.13
C LYS A 161 4.74 -12.54 -12.68
N ALA A 162 5.20 -12.65 -11.42
CA ALA A 162 5.67 -13.90 -10.83
C ALA A 162 4.53 -14.88 -10.50
N ALA A 163 3.33 -14.36 -10.21
CA ALA A 163 2.16 -15.18 -9.87
C ALA A 163 1.76 -16.12 -11.01
N GLN A 164 1.77 -17.43 -10.72
CA GLN A 164 1.49 -18.49 -11.70
C GLN A 164 0.04 -18.98 -11.64
N HIS A 165 -0.53 -19.12 -10.44
CA HIS A 165 -1.91 -19.60 -10.29
C HIS A 165 -2.91 -18.54 -10.79
N PRO A 166 -3.99 -18.93 -11.52
CA PRO A 166 -4.95 -17.98 -12.08
C PRO A 166 -5.57 -17.03 -11.05
N LEU A 167 -5.91 -17.53 -9.86
CA LEU A 167 -6.54 -16.74 -8.81
C LEU A 167 -5.68 -15.59 -8.24
N PRO A 168 -4.52 -15.82 -7.60
CA PRO A 168 -3.69 -14.73 -7.11
C PRO A 168 -3.21 -13.82 -8.24
N ARG A 169 -3.01 -14.36 -9.46
CA ARG A 169 -2.69 -13.54 -10.63
C ARG A 169 -3.83 -12.60 -11.03
N ALA A 170 -5.09 -13.05 -10.96
CA ALA A 170 -6.26 -12.20 -11.23
C ALA A 170 -6.42 -11.11 -10.16
N VAL A 171 -6.27 -11.47 -8.88
CA VAL A 171 -6.30 -10.54 -7.74
C VAL A 171 -5.22 -9.46 -7.88
N LEU A 172 -3.94 -9.86 -7.99
CA LEU A 172 -2.83 -8.93 -8.15
C LEU A 172 -2.96 -8.09 -9.43
N GLY A 173 -3.46 -8.70 -10.51
CA GLY A 173 -3.71 -8.00 -11.76
C GLY A 173 -4.76 -6.91 -11.64
N ARG A 174 -5.76 -7.09 -10.77
CA ARG A 174 -6.74 -6.04 -10.48
C ARG A 174 -6.13 -4.90 -9.68
N ILE A 175 -5.41 -5.21 -8.61
CA ILE A 175 -4.75 -4.20 -7.76
C ILE A 175 -3.79 -3.36 -8.64
N VAL A 176 -2.91 -4.00 -9.42
CA VAL A 176 -1.99 -3.32 -10.36
C VAL A 176 -2.70 -2.37 -11.35
N LYS A 177 -3.92 -2.72 -11.77
CA LYS A 177 -4.68 -1.89 -12.70
C LYS A 177 -5.19 -0.60 -12.03
N ASP A 178 -5.61 -0.70 -10.77
CA ASP A 178 -6.17 0.42 -10.01
C ASP A 178 -5.07 1.40 -9.58
N GLU A 179 -3.92 0.83 -9.20
CA GLU A 179 -2.73 1.54 -8.76
C GLU A 179 -2.09 2.48 -9.79
N ALA A 180 -2.38 2.32 -11.07
CA ALA A 180 -1.73 3.11 -12.12
C ALA A 180 -1.87 4.63 -11.91
N ALA A 181 -3.00 5.10 -11.36
CA ALA A 181 -3.17 6.52 -11.04
C ALA A 181 -2.49 6.95 -9.74
N HIS A 182 -2.40 6.05 -8.74
CA HIS A 182 -1.80 6.34 -7.45
C HIS A 182 -0.32 6.73 -7.61
N GLY A 183 0.40 5.99 -8.46
CA GLY A 183 1.84 6.19 -8.69
C GLY A 183 2.21 7.50 -9.38
N THR A 184 1.29 8.13 -10.11
CA THR A 184 1.52 9.44 -10.75
C THR A 184 0.96 10.60 -9.94
N PHE A 185 -0.06 10.35 -9.13
CA PHE A 185 -0.82 11.38 -8.42
C PHE A 185 0.05 12.26 -7.52
N GLY A 186 0.93 11.66 -6.71
CA GLY A 186 1.72 12.42 -5.74
C GLY A 186 2.63 13.46 -6.40
N PHE A 187 3.25 13.09 -7.52
CA PHE A 187 4.11 13.99 -8.28
C PHE A 187 3.33 15.08 -9.03
N ALA A 188 2.13 14.76 -9.53
CA ALA A 188 1.24 15.77 -10.13
C ALA A 188 0.78 16.81 -9.11
N PHE A 189 0.47 16.39 -7.88
CA PHE A 189 0.19 17.31 -6.78
C PHE A 189 1.39 18.20 -6.48
N LEU A 190 2.60 17.63 -6.38
CA LEU A 190 3.80 18.44 -6.13
C LEU A 190 4.03 19.45 -7.25
N ASP A 191 3.87 19.07 -8.52
CA ASP A 191 4.04 20.00 -9.64
C ASP A 191 3.10 21.21 -9.55
N TRP A 192 1.89 21.02 -9.02
CA TRP A 192 0.95 22.10 -8.74
C TRP A 192 1.35 22.93 -7.52
N ALA A 193 1.79 22.28 -6.43
CA ALA A 193 2.07 22.95 -5.16
C ALA A 193 3.39 23.72 -5.15
N LEU A 194 4.39 23.27 -5.91
CA LEU A 194 5.78 23.77 -5.89
C LEU A 194 5.91 25.30 -5.97
N PRO A 195 5.17 26.03 -6.83
CA PRO A 195 5.27 27.49 -6.90
C PRO A 195 4.95 28.21 -5.59
N ASP A 196 4.18 27.57 -4.70
CA ASP A 196 3.75 28.13 -3.41
C ASP A 196 4.61 27.63 -2.23
N LEU A 197 5.61 26.79 -2.48
CA LEU A 197 6.49 26.23 -1.45
C LEU A 197 7.78 27.03 -1.30
N THR A 198 8.16 27.29 -0.05
CA THR A 198 9.44 27.91 0.28
C THR A 198 10.59 26.90 0.34
N GLU A 199 11.85 27.36 0.38
CA GLU A 199 12.99 26.45 0.61
C GLU A 199 12.90 25.69 1.94
N ALA A 200 12.33 26.31 2.98
CA ALA A 200 12.10 25.67 4.27
C ALA A 200 11.06 24.53 4.14
N ASP A 201 10.02 24.75 3.34
CA ASP A 201 9.01 23.74 3.03
C ASP A 201 9.60 22.56 2.28
N LEU A 202 10.39 22.81 1.22
CA LEU A 202 11.08 21.77 0.46
C LEU A 202 12.00 20.94 1.37
N THR A 203 12.74 21.60 2.26
CA THR A 203 13.60 20.93 3.24
C THR A 203 12.79 20.05 4.21
N HIS A 204 11.62 20.51 4.64
CA HIS A 204 10.71 19.72 5.47
C HIS A 204 10.20 18.47 4.73
N LEU A 205 9.75 18.64 3.48
CA LEU A 205 9.32 17.54 2.62
C LEU A 205 10.46 16.53 2.38
N GLY A 206 11.69 17.01 2.21
CA GLY A 206 12.88 16.16 2.11
C GLY A 206 13.07 15.26 3.34
N ARG A 207 12.96 15.84 4.55
CA ARG A 207 13.00 15.07 5.81
C ARG A 207 11.83 14.10 5.97
N ALA A 208 10.65 14.44 5.47
CA ALA A 208 9.52 13.53 5.45
C ALA A 208 9.79 12.33 4.53
N ALA A 209 10.29 12.58 3.32
CA ALA A 209 10.68 11.54 2.38
C ALA A 209 11.77 10.63 2.94
N ASP A 210 12.86 11.20 3.48
CA ASP A 210 13.98 10.44 4.06
C ASP A 210 13.52 9.50 5.18
N ARG A 211 12.63 9.97 6.07
CA ARG A 211 12.08 9.13 7.15
C ARG A 211 11.33 7.92 6.59
N THR A 212 10.51 8.12 5.55
CA THR A 212 9.77 7.03 4.91
C THR A 212 10.71 6.08 4.16
N ILE A 213 11.68 6.60 3.40
CA ILE A 213 12.69 5.81 2.67
C ILE A 213 13.48 4.92 3.66
N LEU A 214 13.95 5.50 4.77
CA LEU A 214 14.70 4.76 5.80
C LEU A 214 13.84 3.70 6.48
N ALA A 215 12.54 3.96 6.68
CA ALA A 215 11.62 2.95 7.24
C ALA A 215 11.47 1.75 6.30
N VAL A 216 11.33 1.98 5.00
CA VAL A 216 11.28 0.91 4.00
C VAL A 216 12.60 0.14 3.93
N GLN A 217 13.73 0.83 3.91
CA GLN A 217 15.06 0.19 3.89
C GLN A 217 15.29 -0.70 5.12
N ARG A 218 14.75 -0.35 6.30
CA ARG A 218 14.79 -1.23 7.48
C ARG A 218 14.02 -2.53 7.25
N GLN A 219 12.82 -2.45 6.70
CA GLN A 219 12.03 -3.64 6.35
C GLN A 219 12.77 -4.55 5.35
N TRP A 220 13.48 -3.96 4.38
CA TRP A 220 14.25 -4.74 3.42
C TRP A 220 15.45 -5.45 4.03
N LYS A 221 16.13 -4.83 5.01
CA LYS A 221 17.19 -5.51 5.79
C LYS A 221 16.64 -6.71 6.55
N ASP A 222 15.43 -6.63 7.08
CA ASP A 222 14.78 -7.75 7.75
C ASP A 222 14.44 -8.89 6.77
N ILE A 223 13.99 -8.56 5.55
CA ILE A 223 13.75 -9.54 4.48
C ILE A 223 15.08 -10.22 4.09
N GLU A 224 16.15 -9.45 3.91
CA GLU A 224 17.48 -9.96 3.58
C GLU A 224 18.01 -10.89 4.68
N ALA A 225 17.85 -10.52 5.95
CA ALA A 225 18.26 -11.35 7.08
C ALA A 225 17.51 -12.69 7.14
N ARG A 226 16.24 -12.72 6.72
CA ARG A 226 15.40 -13.93 6.69
C ARG A 226 15.57 -14.76 5.42
N ARG A 227 16.33 -14.28 4.44
CA ARG A 227 16.57 -14.94 3.14
C ARG A 227 17.02 -16.40 3.25
N ALA A 228 17.84 -16.73 4.25
CA ALA A 228 18.39 -18.08 4.42
C ALA A 228 17.36 -19.14 4.86
N LEU A 229 16.14 -18.74 5.22
CA LEU A 229 15.08 -19.63 5.73
C LEU A 229 14.04 -20.03 4.65
N ASP A 230 14.26 -19.60 3.41
CA ASP A 230 13.18 -19.24 2.47
C ASP A 230 13.19 -20.01 1.12
N ASP A 231 13.72 -21.25 1.11
CA ASP A 231 13.93 -22.10 -0.09
C ASP A 231 12.71 -22.93 -0.56
N GLU A 232 11.49 -22.65 -0.10
CA GLU A 232 10.30 -23.41 -0.51
C GLU A 232 9.85 -23.07 -1.96
N PRO A 233 9.79 -24.06 -2.89
CA PRO A 233 9.50 -23.83 -4.31
C PRO A 233 8.06 -23.33 -4.60
N ALA A 234 7.13 -23.46 -3.65
CA ALA A 234 5.70 -23.19 -3.87
C ALA A 234 5.30 -21.70 -3.82
N LYS A 235 6.25 -20.77 -3.64
CA LYS A 235 5.96 -19.33 -3.42
C LYS A 235 5.35 -18.64 -4.65
N ASP A 236 5.78 -19.02 -5.85
CA ASP A 236 5.32 -18.38 -7.09
C ASP A 236 3.85 -18.73 -7.42
N ALA A 237 3.37 -19.87 -6.94
CA ALA A 237 1.97 -20.29 -7.13
C ALA A 237 1.00 -19.52 -6.21
N LEU A 238 1.44 -19.12 -5.02
CA LEU A 238 0.61 -18.43 -4.02
C LEU A 238 0.67 -16.89 -4.13
N GLY A 239 1.26 -16.42 -5.23
CA GLY A 239 1.24 -15.01 -5.61
C GLY A 239 2.49 -14.23 -5.24
N TRP A 240 3.63 -14.87 -4.93
CA TRP A 240 4.81 -14.16 -4.43
C TRP A 240 5.96 -14.08 -5.43
N MET A 241 6.79 -13.05 -5.25
CA MET A 241 8.07 -12.91 -5.92
C MET A 241 9.19 -13.39 -4.98
N ARG A 242 10.18 -14.08 -5.52
CA ARG A 242 11.38 -14.49 -4.77
C ARG A 242 12.09 -13.27 -4.16
N SER A 243 12.57 -13.40 -2.92
CA SER A 243 13.16 -12.30 -2.15
C SER A 243 14.31 -11.58 -2.86
N ASP A 244 15.19 -12.29 -3.58
CA ASP A 244 16.28 -11.64 -4.34
C ASP A 244 15.75 -10.81 -5.52
N ALA A 245 14.78 -11.34 -6.27
CA ALA A 245 14.15 -10.63 -7.37
C ALA A 245 13.37 -9.40 -6.84
N TYR A 246 12.71 -9.56 -5.68
CA TYR A 246 12.04 -8.48 -4.97
C TYR A 246 13.01 -7.37 -4.59
N LEU A 247 14.08 -7.68 -3.84
CA LEU A 247 15.03 -6.70 -3.35
C LEU A 247 15.75 -5.98 -4.50
N ALA A 248 16.13 -6.70 -5.56
CA ALA A 248 16.75 -6.10 -6.74
C ALA A 248 15.80 -5.14 -7.47
N LEU A 249 14.51 -5.50 -7.60
CA LEU A 249 13.50 -4.60 -8.16
C LEU A 249 13.24 -3.40 -7.26
N ALA A 250 13.24 -3.61 -5.94
CA ALA A 250 13.00 -2.58 -4.94
C ALA A 250 14.09 -1.50 -4.96
N GLN A 251 15.36 -1.90 -5.02
CA GLN A 251 16.49 -0.98 -5.12
C GLN A 251 16.43 -0.12 -6.39
N ARG A 252 16.17 -0.73 -7.55
CA ARG A 252 16.02 0.02 -8.81
C ARG A 252 14.83 0.98 -8.76
N SER A 253 13.69 0.50 -8.24
CA SER A 253 12.47 1.31 -8.14
C SER A 253 12.63 2.49 -7.19
N MET A 254 13.34 2.32 -6.07
CA MET A 254 13.67 3.41 -5.15
C MET A 254 14.44 4.53 -5.85
N GLU A 255 15.42 4.20 -6.68
CA GLU A 255 16.19 5.23 -7.38
C GLU A 255 15.36 5.89 -8.51
N GLU A 256 14.72 5.07 -9.36
CA GLU A 256 14.05 5.54 -10.57
C GLU A 256 12.69 6.20 -10.32
N ARG A 257 11.93 5.73 -9.32
CA ARG A 257 10.54 6.14 -9.08
C ARG A 257 10.37 7.05 -7.89
N VAL A 258 11.30 7.04 -6.93
CA VAL A 258 11.22 7.86 -5.72
C VAL A 258 12.28 8.96 -5.73
N ARG A 259 13.57 8.58 -5.65
CA ARG A 259 14.65 9.54 -5.45
C ARG A 259 14.84 10.49 -6.63
N THR A 260 14.89 9.95 -7.84
CA THR A 260 15.09 10.78 -9.05
C THR A 260 13.95 11.78 -9.24
N PRO A 261 12.65 11.39 -9.18
CA PRO A 261 11.55 12.36 -9.32
C PRO A 261 11.44 13.39 -8.20
N LEU A 262 11.81 13.05 -6.95
CA LEU A 262 11.87 14.01 -5.84
C LEU A 262 13.00 15.04 -6.05
N ARG A 263 14.21 14.59 -6.39
CA ARG A 263 15.35 15.48 -6.67
C ARG A 263 15.09 16.40 -7.86
N ALA A 264 14.43 15.89 -8.91
CA ALA A 264 14.04 16.68 -10.07
C ALA A 264 13.09 17.84 -9.73
N ARG A 265 12.37 17.75 -8.62
CA ARG A 265 11.47 18.79 -8.07
C ARG A 265 12.14 19.67 -7.02
N GLY A 266 13.46 19.57 -6.85
CA GLY A 266 14.21 20.34 -5.87
C GLY A 266 13.99 19.91 -4.42
N ILE A 267 13.39 18.74 -4.16
CA ILE A 267 13.21 18.23 -2.80
C ILE A 267 14.54 17.62 -2.34
N PRO A 268 15.21 18.18 -1.31
CA PRO A 268 16.51 17.72 -0.86
C PRO A 268 16.36 16.46 -0.02
N ILE A 269 16.78 15.32 -0.57
CA ILE A 269 16.77 14.02 0.11
C ILE A 269 18.20 13.52 0.35
N SER A 270 18.42 12.85 1.47
CA SER A 270 19.72 12.32 1.89
C SER A 270 19.77 10.79 1.98
N ALA A 271 18.61 10.13 2.04
CA ALA A 271 18.47 8.69 2.26
C ALA A 271 18.60 7.81 1.03
#